data_AF-A0A4Y6RW64-F1
#
_entry.id   AF-A0A4Y6RW64-F1
#
_cell.length_a   1.000
_cell.length_b   1.000
_cell.length_c   1.000
_cell.angle_alpha   90.00
_cell.angle_beta   90.00
_cell.angle_gamma   90.00
#
_symmetry.space_group_name_H-M   'P 1'
#
loop_
_entity.id
_entity.type
_entity.pdbx_description
1 polymer ?
#
loop_
_entity_poly.entity_id
_entity_poly.type
_entity_poly.pdbx_seq_one_letter_code
_entity_poly.pdbx_strand_id
1 'polypeptide(L)'
;MSTEANDDSFPGQAVAYIVSTWGRQSYVSSGVLVGRNDVLTASHAIYAAELGGLADEIKIYFSYDPDESNPTYYTPANQSYYDDFDPDNDGLIYSGDNRAFSLGGAERDIALLSLSEAVGDTYGWFGINYSFTSGTVGVLGFPGAYNNNLTYDSAFASKDLIDNYVDTRNLEINSGNSGGPIFTGSGDNVSVVGVVSTSAAAASVTAHEAWLTSTMASNDSYIETANPPVIDASANAIFRFFNTLTGTHFYTGDTTERDTIIAAASSMSYEGVAFAAADAATNPSSLINIYRLYNTSTGTHFYTASEDERAHVTNNLPDFIYEGIAYQGYASEVSGTSVALYRFYNSSTGTHFYTASESERDSIQTVGSLTYEGIAYYVDTA
;
A
#
# COMPACT_ATOMS: atom_id res chain seq x y z
N MET A 1 27.13 -4.24 2.88
CA MET A 1 27.22 -4.91 4.19
C MET A 1 25.96 -4.50 4.90
N SER A 2 25.15 -5.49 5.21
CA SER A 2 23.81 -5.30 5.72
C SER A 2 23.86 -4.66 7.10
N THR A 3 22.93 -3.74 7.34
CA THR A 3 22.69 -3.13 8.65
C THR A 3 21.31 -3.52 9.14
N GLU A 4 21.12 -3.63 10.44
CA GLU A 4 19.79 -3.76 11.03
C GLU A 4 18.91 -2.56 10.65
N ALA A 5 17.65 -2.83 10.33
CA ALA A 5 16.66 -1.84 9.91
C ALA A 5 15.48 -1.84 10.88
N ASN A 6 14.80 -0.69 10.98
CA ASN A 6 13.65 -0.52 11.87
C ASN A 6 12.41 -1.24 11.32
N ASP A 7 11.92 -2.23 12.03
CA ASP A 7 10.74 -3.05 11.75
C ASP A 7 9.44 -2.45 12.32
N ASP A 8 9.52 -1.43 13.17
CA ASP A 8 8.38 -0.71 13.76
C ASP A 8 7.92 0.51 12.95
N SER A 9 8.56 0.79 11.81
CA SER A 9 8.20 1.95 10.98
C SER A 9 8.28 1.63 9.50
N PHE A 10 7.44 2.28 8.70
CA PHE A 10 7.55 2.22 7.24
C PHE A 10 8.93 2.73 6.77
N PRO A 11 9.60 2.04 5.81
CA PRO A 11 9.10 0.91 5.03
C PRO A 11 9.27 -0.48 5.68
N GLY A 12 10.02 -0.59 6.78
CA GLY A 12 10.36 -1.88 7.38
C GLY A 12 9.17 -2.66 7.94
N GLN A 13 8.21 -1.98 8.56
CA GLN A 13 7.00 -2.62 9.11
C GLN A 13 6.12 -3.33 8.06
N ALA A 14 6.24 -2.94 6.79
CA ALA A 14 5.52 -3.54 5.66
C ALA A 14 6.25 -4.75 5.05
N VAL A 15 7.46 -5.06 5.53
CA VAL A 15 8.25 -6.24 5.12
C VAL A 15 7.83 -7.42 6.00
N ALA A 16 7.49 -8.53 5.36
CA ALA A 16 6.99 -9.71 6.03
C ALA A 16 8.12 -10.67 6.39
N TYR A 17 8.12 -11.18 7.62
CA TYR A 17 8.79 -12.41 7.99
C TYR A 17 7.84 -13.57 7.73
N ILE A 18 8.25 -14.57 6.94
CA ILE A 18 7.38 -15.67 6.51
C ILE A 18 7.95 -17.00 7.00
N VAL A 19 7.08 -17.82 7.57
CA VAL A 19 7.40 -19.19 7.99
C VAL A 19 6.51 -20.16 7.22
N SER A 20 7.13 -21.00 6.41
CA SER A 20 6.47 -22.06 5.65
C SER A 20 6.81 -23.43 6.23
N THR A 21 5.81 -24.28 6.45
CA THR A 21 5.97 -25.58 7.11
C THR A 21 5.51 -26.73 6.22
N TRP A 22 6.36 -27.77 6.11
CA TRP A 22 6.06 -29.07 5.49
C TRP A 22 6.24 -30.16 6.56
N GLY A 23 5.12 -30.69 7.04
CA GLY A 23 5.06 -31.70 8.10
C GLY A 23 5.72 -31.25 9.40
N ARG A 24 7.01 -31.56 9.57
CA ARG A 24 7.80 -31.23 10.77
C ARG A 24 8.93 -30.25 10.51
N GLN A 25 9.09 -29.82 9.26
CA GLN A 25 10.16 -28.92 8.84
C GLN A 25 9.55 -27.55 8.58
N SER A 26 10.21 -26.50 9.09
CA SER A 26 9.83 -25.11 8.83
C SER A 26 11.02 -24.36 8.27
N TYR A 27 10.75 -23.49 7.30
CA TYR A 27 11.73 -22.64 6.65
C TYR A 27 11.30 -21.19 6.76
N VAL A 28 12.30 -20.31 6.77
CA VAL A 28 12.13 -18.87 6.90
C VAL A 28 12.42 -18.20 5.57
N SER A 29 11.56 -17.26 5.22
CA SER A 29 11.70 -16.38 4.07
C SER A 29 11.20 -14.98 4.42
N SER A 30 11.27 -14.08 3.46
CA SER A 30 10.80 -12.71 3.54
C SER A 30 9.68 -12.45 2.52
N GLY A 31 8.96 -11.37 2.70
CA GLY A 31 7.97 -10.86 1.74
C GLY A 31 7.74 -9.37 1.92
N VAL A 32 6.79 -8.80 1.20
CA VAL A 32 6.47 -7.37 1.30
C VAL A 32 5.01 -7.10 0.94
N LEU A 33 4.37 -6.19 1.67
CA LEU A 33 3.06 -5.66 1.28
C LEU A 33 3.19 -4.75 0.05
N VAL A 34 2.37 -5.01 -0.97
CA VAL A 34 2.27 -4.18 -2.19
C VAL A 34 0.85 -3.68 -2.49
N GLY A 35 -0.07 -3.94 -1.58
CA GLY A 35 -1.47 -3.57 -1.65
C GLY A 35 -2.15 -3.82 -0.31
N ARG A 36 -3.48 -3.63 -0.25
CA ARG A 36 -4.24 -3.71 1.01
C ARG A 36 -4.20 -5.11 1.62
N ASN A 37 -4.16 -6.15 0.81
CA ASN A 37 -4.13 -7.55 1.24
C ASN A 37 -3.15 -8.39 0.41
N ASP A 38 -2.15 -7.73 -0.19
CA ASP A 38 -1.26 -8.32 -1.18
C ASP A 38 0.16 -8.43 -0.65
N VAL A 39 0.64 -9.65 -0.43
CA VAL A 39 2.02 -9.90 -0.01
C VAL A 39 2.80 -10.57 -1.14
N LEU A 40 3.81 -9.90 -1.67
CA LEU A 40 4.76 -10.50 -2.60
C LEU A 40 5.85 -11.26 -1.85
N THR A 41 6.21 -12.42 -2.40
CA THR A 41 7.33 -13.24 -1.96
C THR A 41 7.85 -14.08 -3.14
N ALA A 42 8.81 -14.97 -2.90
CA ALA A 42 9.31 -15.91 -3.91
C ALA A 42 8.40 -17.15 -3.97
N SER A 43 8.32 -17.83 -5.13
CA SER A 43 7.55 -19.09 -5.21
C SER A 43 8.18 -20.20 -4.37
N HIS A 44 9.52 -20.30 -4.36
CA HIS A 44 10.22 -21.26 -3.52
C HIS A 44 10.08 -21.01 -2.01
N ALA A 45 9.59 -19.83 -1.61
CA ALA A 45 9.29 -19.53 -0.21
C ALA A 45 8.08 -20.33 0.31
N ILE A 46 7.18 -20.75 -0.59
CA ILE A 46 5.91 -21.40 -0.23
C ILE A 46 5.69 -22.75 -0.90
N TYR A 47 6.45 -23.06 -1.95
CA TYR A 47 6.35 -24.29 -2.72
C TYR A 47 7.71 -24.98 -2.83
N ALA A 48 7.75 -26.29 -2.56
CA ALA A 48 8.93 -27.13 -2.70
C ALA A 48 8.47 -28.53 -3.14
N ALA A 49 8.71 -28.91 -4.40
CA ALA A 49 8.22 -30.16 -4.96
C ALA A 49 8.86 -31.39 -4.29
N GLU A 50 10.11 -31.30 -3.86
CA GLU A 50 10.82 -32.30 -3.06
C GLU A 50 10.23 -32.49 -1.65
N LEU A 51 9.51 -31.49 -1.13
CA LEU A 51 8.82 -31.55 0.17
C LEU A 51 7.31 -31.85 0.03
N GLY A 52 6.82 -32.12 -1.18
CA GLY A 52 5.42 -32.48 -1.44
C GLY A 52 4.57 -31.36 -2.06
N GLY A 53 5.20 -30.27 -2.50
CA GLY A 53 4.54 -29.16 -3.19
C GLY A 53 4.33 -27.95 -2.29
N LEU A 54 3.12 -27.37 -2.30
CA LEU A 54 2.77 -26.22 -1.46
C LEU A 54 2.92 -26.57 0.03
N ALA A 55 3.39 -25.62 0.83
CA ALA A 55 3.50 -25.76 2.28
C ALA A 55 2.16 -26.10 2.94
N ASP A 56 2.21 -26.94 3.98
CA ASP A 56 1.04 -27.31 4.79
C ASP A 56 0.51 -26.11 5.61
N GLU A 57 1.41 -25.20 6.00
CA GLU A 57 1.10 -23.98 6.73
C GLU A 57 2.04 -22.85 6.30
N ILE A 58 1.48 -21.66 6.11
CA ILE A 58 2.23 -20.43 5.81
C ILE A 58 1.79 -19.38 6.82
N LYS A 59 2.73 -18.90 7.64
CA LYS A 59 2.53 -17.82 8.61
C LYS A 59 3.31 -16.58 8.18
N ILE A 60 2.65 -15.43 8.23
CA ILE A 60 3.17 -14.15 7.76
C ILE A 60 3.14 -13.17 8.93
N TYR A 61 4.28 -12.59 9.27
CA TYR A 61 4.44 -11.69 10.40
C TYR A 61 4.89 -10.32 9.90
N PHE A 62 4.25 -9.26 10.38
CA PHE A 62 4.61 -7.86 10.12
C PHE A 62 5.06 -7.21 11.41
N SER A 63 5.97 -6.23 11.33
CA SER A 63 6.70 -5.70 12.50
C SER A 63 7.28 -6.82 13.37
N TYR A 64 7.94 -7.78 12.71
CA TYR A 64 8.49 -8.95 13.39
C TYR A 64 9.82 -8.60 14.05
N ASP A 65 9.81 -8.65 15.39
CA ASP A 65 11.00 -8.64 16.23
C ASP A 65 11.22 -10.05 16.82
N PRO A 66 12.38 -10.70 16.60
CA PRO A 66 12.68 -12.01 17.19
C PRO A 66 12.74 -12.03 18.72
N ASP A 67 12.86 -10.87 19.37
CA ASP A 67 12.79 -10.73 20.83
C ASP A 67 11.34 -10.55 21.34
N GLU A 68 10.35 -10.41 20.45
CA GLU A 68 8.93 -10.26 20.83
C GLU A 68 8.32 -11.57 21.34
N SER A 69 7.59 -11.48 22.47
CA SER A 69 6.80 -12.60 22.97
C SER A 69 5.40 -12.61 22.34
N ASN A 70 5.12 -13.62 21.51
CA ASN A 70 3.85 -13.87 20.82
C ASN A 70 3.53 -12.89 19.67
N PRO A 71 4.36 -12.85 18.62
CA PRO A 71 4.10 -12.01 17.46
C PRO A 71 2.80 -12.43 16.76
N THR A 72 2.03 -11.43 16.31
CA THR A 72 0.80 -11.64 15.55
C THR A 72 1.14 -12.15 14.15
N TYR A 73 0.42 -13.15 13.67
CA TYR A 73 0.60 -13.68 12.32
C TYR A 73 -0.70 -13.74 11.55
N TYR A 74 -0.56 -13.67 10.23
CA TYR A 74 -1.60 -13.84 9.25
C TYR A 74 -1.35 -15.11 8.44
N THR A 75 -2.42 -15.63 7.85
CA THR A 75 -2.37 -16.77 6.93
C THR A 75 -2.98 -16.37 5.60
N PRO A 76 -2.39 -16.76 4.47
CA PRO A 76 -2.94 -16.43 3.16
C PRO A 76 -4.30 -17.12 2.93
N ALA A 77 -5.29 -16.34 2.51
CA ALA A 77 -6.58 -16.82 2.02
C ALA A 77 -6.44 -17.51 0.65
N ASN A 78 -5.47 -17.06 -0.16
CA ASN A 78 -5.11 -17.67 -1.43
C ASN A 78 -3.63 -17.48 -1.73
N GLN A 79 -3.05 -18.43 -2.45
CA GLN A 79 -1.65 -18.40 -2.89
C GLN A 79 -1.62 -18.49 -4.42
N SER A 80 -1.17 -17.43 -5.08
CA SER A 80 -0.96 -17.42 -6.52
C SER A 80 0.54 -17.47 -6.80
N TYR A 81 1.02 -18.53 -7.42
CA TYR A 81 2.44 -18.80 -7.59
C TYR A 81 2.70 -19.62 -8.86
N TYR A 82 3.96 -19.66 -9.28
CA TYR A 82 4.41 -20.55 -10.34
C TYR A 82 5.05 -21.78 -9.69
N ASP A 83 4.78 -22.97 -10.20
CA ASP A 83 5.33 -24.24 -9.71
C ASP A 83 6.40 -24.83 -10.64
N ASP A 84 6.70 -24.15 -11.75
CA ASP A 84 7.64 -24.54 -12.80
C ASP A 84 8.93 -23.70 -12.83
N PHE A 85 9.26 -23.04 -11.70
CA PHE A 85 10.52 -22.29 -11.55
C PHE A 85 11.75 -23.21 -11.40
N ASP A 86 11.55 -24.43 -10.89
CA ASP A 86 12.56 -25.51 -10.79
C ASP A 86 12.00 -26.80 -11.43
N PRO A 87 12.03 -26.90 -12.77
CA PRO A 87 11.39 -28.00 -13.50
C PRO A 87 12.11 -29.35 -13.37
N ASP A 88 13.40 -29.37 -12.99
CA ASP A 88 14.18 -30.59 -12.73
C ASP A 88 14.30 -30.95 -11.24
N ASN A 89 13.79 -30.10 -10.35
CA ASN A 89 13.58 -30.35 -8.94
C ASN A 89 14.89 -30.73 -8.22
N ASP A 90 15.96 -30.02 -8.55
CA ASP A 90 17.28 -30.19 -7.96
C ASP A 90 17.61 -29.12 -6.90
N GLY A 91 16.68 -28.18 -6.66
CA GLY A 91 16.83 -27.06 -5.74
C GLY A 91 17.66 -25.92 -6.33
N LEU A 92 17.95 -25.93 -7.63
CA LEU A 92 18.66 -24.90 -8.36
C LEU A 92 17.79 -24.31 -9.48
N ILE A 93 17.81 -23.00 -9.60
CA ILE A 93 17.04 -22.28 -10.60
C ILE A 93 17.68 -22.43 -11.99
N TYR A 94 16.99 -23.12 -12.92
CA TYR A 94 17.53 -23.48 -14.25
C TYR A 94 17.75 -22.30 -15.21
N SER A 95 18.64 -22.50 -16.17
CA SER A 95 18.99 -21.56 -17.23
C SER A 95 18.06 -21.71 -18.44
N GLY A 96 17.15 -20.76 -18.67
CA GLY A 96 16.05 -20.89 -19.64
C GLY A 96 16.45 -21.01 -21.12
N ASP A 97 17.73 -20.85 -21.47
CA ASP A 97 18.21 -20.78 -22.86
C ASP A 97 19.43 -21.67 -23.18
N ASN A 98 19.70 -22.73 -22.39
CA ASN A 98 20.87 -23.62 -22.55
C ASN A 98 22.24 -22.92 -22.34
N ARG A 99 22.27 -21.72 -21.75
CA ARG A 99 23.52 -21.11 -21.26
C ARG A 99 23.62 -21.35 -19.76
N ALA A 100 24.66 -22.05 -19.31
CA ALA A 100 24.90 -22.37 -17.88
C ALA A 100 24.97 -21.18 -16.89
N PHE A 101 24.74 -19.94 -17.34
CA PHE A 101 24.74 -18.71 -16.55
C PHE A 101 23.44 -17.88 -16.66
N SER A 102 22.44 -18.27 -17.45
CA SER A 102 21.11 -17.63 -17.39
C SER A 102 20.34 -18.18 -16.18
N LEU A 103 19.54 -17.34 -15.52
CA LEU A 103 18.72 -17.72 -14.36
C LEU A 103 17.24 -17.69 -14.79
N GLY A 104 16.92 -18.42 -15.85
CA GLY A 104 15.60 -18.39 -16.49
C GLY A 104 14.46 -18.82 -15.56
N GLY A 105 14.70 -19.69 -14.57
CA GLY A 105 13.68 -20.00 -13.55
C GLY A 105 13.46 -18.87 -12.53
N ALA A 106 14.43 -17.96 -12.34
CA ALA A 106 14.33 -16.86 -11.38
C ALA A 106 13.29 -15.85 -11.85
N GLU A 107 13.04 -15.79 -13.16
CA GLU A 107 11.96 -14.99 -13.73
C GLU A 107 10.59 -15.43 -13.20
N ARG A 108 10.40 -16.72 -12.92
CA ARG A 108 9.14 -17.31 -12.45
C ARG A 108 9.07 -17.51 -10.94
N ASP A 109 10.17 -17.27 -10.22
CA ASP A 109 10.24 -17.44 -8.77
C ASP A 109 9.63 -16.25 -8.00
N ILE A 110 8.34 -16.04 -8.21
CA ILE A 110 7.53 -14.99 -7.59
C ILE A 110 6.17 -15.56 -7.22
N ALA A 111 5.66 -15.19 -6.05
CA ALA A 111 4.34 -15.55 -5.57
C ALA A 111 3.64 -14.33 -4.98
N LEU A 112 2.32 -14.31 -5.11
CA LEU A 112 1.41 -13.37 -4.48
C LEU A 112 0.53 -14.12 -3.48
N LEU A 113 0.68 -13.77 -2.21
CA LEU A 113 -0.12 -14.27 -1.10
C LEU A 113 -1.23 -13.25 -0.82
N SER A 114 -2.48 -13.66 -1.07
CA SER A 114 -3.66 -12.83 -0.81
C SER A 114 -4.14 -13.07 0.62
N LEU A 115 -4.29 -12.00 1.40
CA LEU A 115 -4.80 -12.07 2.76
C LEU A 115 -6.32 -11.89 2.79
N SER A 116 -6.96 -12.46 3.81
CA SER A 116 -8.37 -12.23 4.14
C SER A 116 -8.61 -10.93 4.89
N GLU A 117 -7.54 -10.21 5.25
CA GLU A 117 -7.59 -8.97 6.01
C GLU A 117 -6.83 -7.88 5.26
N ALA A 118 -7.29 -6.63 5.38
CA ALA A 118 -6.68 -5.47 4.73
C ALA A 118 -5.43 -5.00 5.50
N VAL A 119 -4.48 -5.90 5.71
CA VAL A 119 -3.28 -5.70 6.53
C VAL A 119 -2.42 -4.52 6.06
N GLY A 120 -2.40 -4.24 4.75
CA GLY A 120 -1.75 -3.06 4.18
C GLY A 120 -2.27 -1.74 4.72
N ASP A 121 -3.55 -1.64 5.11
CA ASP A 121 -4.12 -0.41 5.70
C ASP A 121 -3.47 -0.09 7.06
N THR A 122 -2.93 -1.09 7.76
CA THR A 122 -2.26 -0.94 9.06
C THR A 122 -0.76 -0.67 8.91
N TYR A 123 -0.07 -1.43 8.08
CA TYR A 123 1.40 -1.41 7.99
C TYR A 123 1.93 -0.55 6.84
N GLY A 124 1.05 -0.07 5.96
CA GLY A 124 1.43 0.53 4.68
C GLY A 124 1.89 -0.53 3.67
N TRP A 125 2.13 -0.11 2.44
CA TRP A 125 2.62 -0.98 1.38
C TRP A 125 3.54 -0.24 0.42
N PHE A 126 4.36 -1.01 -0.29
CA PHE A 126 5.23 -0.48 -1.32
C PHE A 126 4.45 -0.29 -2.61
N GLY A 127 4.82 0.74 -3.39
CA GLY A 127 4.42 0.77 -4.80
C GLY A 127 5.06 -0.36 -5.60
N ILE A 128 4.64 -0.55 -6.85
CA ILE A 128 5.30 -1.47 -7.79
C ILE A 128 5.81 -0.68 -8.99
N ASN A 129 7.09 -0.85 -9.32
CA ASN A 129 7.71 -0.21 -10.49
C ASN A 129 8.00 -1.25 -11.57
N TYR A 130 7.04 -1.39 -12.50
CA TYR A 130 7.16 -2.26 -13.68
C TYR A 130 8.17 -1.78 -14.72
N SER A 131 8.67 -0.55 -14.62
CA SER A 131 9.52 0.08 -15.65
C SER A 131 11.02 0.12 -15.30
N PHE A 132 11.44 -0.55 -14.21
CA PHE A 132 12.83 -0.54 -13.77
C PHE A 132 13.78 -1.16 -14.80
N THR A 133 14.86 -0.45 -15.10
CA THR A 133 15.93 -0.92 -16.01
C THR A 133 17.27 -1.03 -15.30
N SER A 134 17.65 0.00 -14.53
CA SER A 134 18.85 -0.01 -13.69
C SER A 134 18.80 1.15 -12.70
N GLY A 135 19.59 1.06 -11.63
CA GLY A 135 19.71 2.12 -10.64
C GLY A 135 20.20 1.60 -9.30
N THR A 136 20.30 2.50 -8.33
CA THR A 136 20.50 2.10 -6.93
C THR A 136 19.20 1.50 -6.41
N VAL A 137 19.32 0.32 -5.80
CA VAL A 137 18.22 -0.38 -5.14
C VAL A 137 18.58 -0.65 -3.68
N GLY A 138 17.55 -0.75 -2.84
CA GLY A 138 17.63 -1.33 -1.52
C GLY A 138 17.14 -2.77 -1.53
N VAL A 139 17.61 -3.55 -0.55
CA VAL A 139 17.00 -4.84 -0.17
C VAL A 139 16.62 -4.78 1.30
N LEU A 140 15.44 -5.29 1.62
CA LEU A 140 15.03 -5.57 3.00
C LEU A 140 14.70 -7.06 3.12
N GLY A 141 14.94 -7.64 4.30
CA GLY A 141 14.60 -9.02 4.59
C GLY A 141 15.13 -9.50 5.93
N PHE A 142 14.79 -10.74 6.28
CA PHE A 142 15.07 -11.37 7.56
C PHE A 142 16.07 -12.54 7.42
N PRO A 143 17.35 -12.27 7.09
CA PRO A 143 18.34 -13.32 6.96
C PRO A 143 18.66 -14.02 8.28
N GLY A 144 18.77 -15.34 8.23
CA GLY A 144 19.23 -16.15 9.37
C GLY A 144 20.65 -15.82 9.81
N ALA A 145 21.49 -15.28 8.91
CA ALA A 145 22.82 -14.79 9.23
C ALA A 145 22.82 -13.63 10.25
N TYR A 146 21.68 -12.94 10.39
CA TYR A 146 21.47 -11.82 11.31
C TYR A 146 20.37 -12.14 12.34
N ASN A 147 20.28 -13.40 12.77
CA ASN A 147 19.31 -13.90 13.75
C ASN A 147 17.85 -13.64 13.39
N ASN A 148 17.54 -13.50 12.09
CA ASN A 148 16.22 -13.10 11.61
C ASN A 148 15.78 -11.70 12.09
N ASN A 149 16.71 -10.79 12.38
CA ASN A 149 16.39 -9.37 12.49
C ASN A 149 16.17 -8.80 11.09
N LEU A 150 15.33 -7.76 10.97
CA LEU A 150 15.17 -7.06 9.71
C LEU A 150 16.49 -6.37 9.33
N THR A 151 16.96 -6.59 8.11
CA THR A 151 18.21 -6.01 7.61
C THR A 151 18.00 -5.23 6.33
N TYR A 152 18.86 -4.25 6.11
CA TYR A 152 18.92 -3.41 4.92
C TYR A 152 20.33 -3.42 4.31
N ASP A 153 20.41 -3.58 2.99
CA ASP A 153 21.62 -3.25 2.20
C ASP A 153 21.21 -2.49 0.94
N SER A 154 22.18 -1.82 0.31
CA SER A 154 21.92 -1.09 -0.94
C SER A 154 23.10 -1.13 -1.89
N ALA A 155 22.79 -1.26 -3.18
CA ALA A 155 23.79 -1.31 -4.23
C ALA A 155 23.19 -0.94 -5.57
N PHE A 156 24.06 -0.80 -6.58
CA PHE A 156 23.62 -0.68 -7.96
C PHE A 156 23.17 -2.04 -8.50
N ALA A 157 21.99 -2.07 -9.10
CA ALA A 157 21.42 -3.22 -9.78
C ALA A 157 20.95 -2.84 -11.20
N SER A 158 20.87 -3.85 -12.06
CA SER A 158 20.35 -3.71 -13.42
C SER A 158 19.46 -4.90 -13.75
N LYS A 159 18.39 -4.64 -14.48
CA LYS A 159 17.52 -5.68 -15.02
C LYS A 159 18.18 -6.35 -16.22
N ASP A 160 18.19 -7.67 -16.24
CA ASP A 160 18.48 -8.43 -17.45
C ASP A 160 17.28 -8.36 -18.41
N LEU A 161 17.51 -7.89 -19.64
CA LEU A 161 16.45 -7.66 -20.62
C LEU A 161 16.01 -8.94 -21.35
N ILE A 162 16.77 -10.03 -21.22
CA ILE A 162 16.50 -11.31 -21.87
C ILE A 162 15.73 -12.21 -20.89
N ASP A 163 16.25 -12.37 -19.67
CA ASP A 163 15.74 -13.32 -18.68
C ASP A 163 14.85 -12.66 -17.60
N ASN A 164 14.55 -11.37 -17.74
CA ASN A 164 13.63 -10.61 -16.86
C ASN A 164 13.87 -10.78 -15.35
N TYR A 165 15.12 -10.87 -14.91
CA TYR A 165 15.48 -10.80 -13.50
C TYR A 165 16.25 -9.51 -13.19
N VAL A 166 16.28 -9.09 -11.93
CA VAL A 166 17.13 -8.00 -11.43
C VAL A 166 18.43 -8.58 -10.89
N ASP A 167 19.56 -8.12 -11.41
CA ASP A 167 20.90 -8.55 -10.98
C ASP A 167 21.24 -7.96 -9.62
N THR A 168 21.34 -8.82 -8.61
CA THR A 168 21.55 -8.44 -7.21
C THR A 168 22.94 -8.79 -6.69
N ARG A 169 23.90 -9.18 -7.55
CA ARG A 169 25.24 -9.63 -7.11
C ARG A 169 26.05 -8.60 -6.31
N ASN A 170 25.65 -7.33 -6.35
CA ASN A 170 26.29 -6.26 -5.58
C ASN A 170 25.64 -6.03 -4.20
N LEU A 171 24.54 -6.72 -3.90
CA LEU A 171 23.86 -6.70 -2.60
C LEU A 171 24.33 -7.89 -1.76
N GLU A 172 24.35 -7.72 -0.44
CA GLU A 172 24.51 -8.83 0.47
C GLU A 172 23.17 -9.56 0.66
N ILE A 173 23.03 -10.72 0.03
CA ILE A 173 21.84 -11.58 0.14
C ILE A 173 22.22 -12.90 0.82
N ASN A 174 21.56 -13.19 1.93
CA ASN A 174 21.69 -14.43 2.71
C ASN A 174 20.37 -15.19 2.77
N SER A 175 20.42 -16.50 3.07
CA SER A 175 19.21 -17.31 3.32
C SER A 175 18.29 -16.65 4.35
N GLY A 176 16.99 -16.61 4.05
CA GLY A 176 15.99 -15.83 4.77
C GLY A 176 15.57 -14.54 4.03
N ASN A 177 16.44 -13.96 3.20
CA ASN A 177 16.05 -12.84 2.32
C ASN A 177 15.13 -13.28 1.17
N SER A 178 15.05 -14.57 0.84
CA SER A 178 14.18 -15.10 -0.21
C SER A 178 12.78 -14.52 -0.14
N GLY A 179 12.29 -13.92 -1.23
CA GLY A 179 11.01 -13.23 -1.32
C GLY A 179 11.00 -11.79 -0.82
N GLY A 180 12.04 -11.33 -0.14
CA GLY A 180 12.17 -9.95 0.31
C GLY A 180 12.25 -8.95 -0.86
N PRO A 181 11.86 -7.68 -0.65
CA PRO A 181 11.80 -6.69 -1.72
C PRO A 181 13.19 -6.25 -2.16
N ILE A 182 13.40 -6.23 -3.47
CA ILE A 182 14.33 -5.30 -4.11
C ILE A 182 13.52 -4.07 -4.50
N PHE A 183 13.92 -2.88 -4.05
CA PHE A 183 13.12 -1.68 -4.22
C PHE A 183 13.94 -0.43 -4.55
N THR A 184 13.28 0.55 -5.15
CA THR A 184 13.80 1.89 -5.37
C THR A 184 13.07 2.90 -4.48
N GLY A 185 13.67 4.06 -4.23
CA GLY A 185 13.06 5.13 -3.45
C GLY A 185 13.49 5.11 -1.98
N SER A 186 12.84 5.94 -1.17
CA SER A 186 13.14 6.10 0.26
C SER A 186 11.97 6.73 1.02
N GLY A 187 11.98 6.59 2.35
CA GLY A 187 10.89 7.05 3.22
C GLY A 187 9.57 6.40 2.81
N ASP A 188 8.54 7.22 2.68
CA ASP A 188 7.19 6.76 2.30
C ASP A 188 7.05 6.48 0.79
N ASN A 189 8.04 6.84 -0.01
CA ASN A 189 8.02 6.70 -1.47
C ASN A 189 8.96 5.58 -1.93
N VAL A 190 8.60 4.34 -1.62
CA VAL A 190 9.33 3.14 -2.06
C VAL A 190 8.52 2.34 -3.07
N SER A 191 9.21 1.68 -4.00
CA SER A 191 8.57 0.82 -5.00
C SER A 191 9.39 -0.42 -5.28
N VAL A 192 8.74 -1.58 -5.22
CA VAL A 192 9.33 -2.89 -5.52
C VAL A 192 9.63 -2.99 -7.01
N VAL A 193 10.82 -3.48 -7.34
CA VAL A 193 11.28 -3.77 -8.72
C VAL A 193 11.51 -5.26 -8.94
N GLY A 194 11.58 -6.04 -7.85
CA GLY A 194 11.65 -7.50 -7.86
C GLY A 194 11.63 -8.08 -6.46
N VAL A 195 11.51 -9.40 -6.37
CA VAL A 195 11.63 -10.16 -5.11
C VAL A 195 12.86 -11.04 -5.15
N VAL A 196 13.59 -11.13 -4.04
CA VAL A 196 14.82 -11.94 -3.96
C VAL A 196 14.50 -13.40 -4.27
N SER A 197 15.11 -13.95 -5.32
CA SER A 197 14.95 -15.37 -5.70
C SER A 197 16.18 -16.16 -5.28
N THR A 198 17.38 -15.65 -5.61
CA THR A 198 18.66 -16.24 -5.25
C THR A 198 19.60 -15.19 -4.67
N SER A 199 20.81 -15.59 -4.27
CA SER A 199 21.85 -14.64 -3.84
C SER A 199 22.34 -13.69 -4.96
N ALA A 200 21.99 -13.95 -6.21
CA ALA A 200 22.47 -13.19 -7.38
C ALA A 200 21.37 -12.66 -8.29
N ALA A 201 20.10 -13.02 -8.04
CA ALA A 201 18.97 -12.56 -8.85
C ALA A 201 17.69 -12.37 -8.02
N ALA A 202 16.92 -11.39 -8.44
CA ALA A 202 15.55 -11.17 -8.02
C ALA A 202 14.58 -11.37 -9.21
N ALA A 203 13.44 -12.02 -8.99
CA ALA A 203 12.37 -12.11 -9.98
C ALA A 203 11.86 -10.69 -10.26
N SER A 204 11.98 -10.19 -11.49
CA SER A 204 11.56 -8.81 -11.79
C SER A 204 10.04 -8.74 -11.89
N VAL A 205 9.43 -7.75 -11.25
CA VAL A 205 7.97 -7.52 -11.35
C VAL A 205 7.54 -7.12 -12.77
N THR A 206 8.44 -6.61 -13.61
CA THR A 206 8.10 -6.11 -14.97
C THR A 206 7.43 -7.17 -15.84
N ALA A 207 7.93 -8.41 -15.84
CA ALA A 207 7.35 -9.48 -16.67
C ALA A 207 5.99 -9.96 -16.16
N HIS A 208 5.61 -9.52 -14.96
CA HIS A 208 4.46 -9.98 -14.20
C HIS A 208 3.37 -8.93 -14.07
N GLU A 209 3.49 -7.75 -14.70
CA GLU A 209 2.54 -6.64 -14.56
C GLU A 209 1.09 -7.07 -14.77
N ALA A 210 0.79 -7.74 -15.88
CA ALA A 210 -0.58 -8.18 -16.18
C ALA A 210 -1.12 -9.17 -15.13
N TRP A 211 -0.29 -10.11 -14.69
CA TRP A 211 -0.67 -11.11 -13.68
C TRP A 211 -0.86 -10.47 -12.30
N LEU A 212 0.07 -9.62 -11.88
CA LEU A 212 0.01 -8.93 -10.59
C LEU A 212 -1.20 -8.00 -10.53
N THR A 213 -1.36 -7.09 -11.50
CA THR A 213 -2.50 -6.16 -11.51
C THR A 213 -3.85 -6.88 -11.51
N SER A 214 -4.00 -7.96 -12.28
CA SER A 214 -5.27 -8.71 -12.32
C SER A 214 -5.50 -9.54 -11.05
N THR A 215 -4.46 -10.17 -10.51
CA THR A 215 -4.59 -11.02 -9.32
C THR A 215 -4.86 -10.18 -8.08
N MET A 216 -4.14 -9.07 -7.89
CA MET A 216 -4.37 -8.11 -6.80
C MET A 216 -5.82 -7.60 -6.84
N ALA A 217 -6.27 -7.06 -7.98
CA ALA A 217 -7.65 -6.58 -8.11
C ALA A 217 -8.71 -7.67 -7.90
N SER A 218 -8.44 -8.92 -8.29
CA SER A 218 -9.40 -10.03 -8.09
C SER A 218 -9.48 -10.48 -6.63
N ASN A 219 -8.37 -10.38 -5.92
CA ASN A 219 -8.23 -10.94 -4.59
C ASN A 219 -8.75 -10.00 -3.49
N ASP A 220 -9.04 -8.74 -3.83
CA ASP A 220 -9.78 -7.81 -2.97
C ASP A 220 -11.11 -8.44 -2.48
N SER A 221 -11.68 -9.37 -3.25
CA SER A 221 -12.84 -10.16 -2.81
C SER A 221 -12.63 -10.95 -1.51
N TYR A 222 -11.40 -11.28 -1.12
CA TYR A 222 -11.11 -11.94 0.17
C TYR A 222 -11.29 -11.00 1.36
N ILE A 223 -10.93 -9.73 1.22
CA ILE A 223 -11.20 -8.71 2.24
C ILE A 223 -12.63 -8.18 2.18
N GLU A 224 -13.34 -8.44 1.09
CA GLU A 224 -14.79 -8.22 0.99
C GLU A 224 -15.64 -9.35 1.63
N THR A 225 -15.09 -10.57 1.77
CA THR A 225 -15.85 -11.78 2.19
C THR A 225 -15.45 -12.38 3.54
N ALA A 226 -14.23 -12.13 4.04
CA ALA A 226 -13.80 -12.55 5.38
C ALA A 226 -14.52 -11.79 6.52
N ASN A 227 -15.25 -10.75 6.15
CA ASN A 227 -16.29 -10.10 6.92
C ASN A 227 -17.49 -9.94 5.98
N PRO A 228 -18.75 -10.34 6.30
CA PRO A 228 -19.84 -9.49 5.80
C PRO A 228 -19.46 -8.09 6.25
N PRO A 229 -19.43 -7.08 5.35
CA PRO A 229 -18.66 -5.86 5.54
C PRO A 229 -18.71 -5.46 7.00
N VAL A 230 -17.61 -5.67 7.73
CA VAL A 230 -17.43 -4.93 8.95
C VAL A 230 -17.15 -3.56 8.42
N ILE A 231 -18.26 -2.84 8.29
CA ILE A 231 -18.35 -1.42 8.56
C ILE A 231 -17.65 -1.24 9.92
N ASP A 232 -16.32 -1.19 9.91
CA ASP A 232 -15.57 -0.46 10.92
C ASP A 232 -14.21 -0.03 10.38
N ALA A 233 -14.26 0.79 9.33
CA ALA A 233 -13.56 2.07 9.40
C ALA A 233 -14.66 3.13 9.64
N SER A 234 -15.42 3.01 10.74
CA SER A 234 -16.69 3.69 11.00
C SER A 234 -17.76 3.48 9.90
N ALA A 235 -19.04 3.58 10.23
CA ALA A 235 -20.10 3.72 9.20
C ALA A 235 -19.96 4.99 8.33
N ASN A 236 -18.88 5.75 8.54
CA ASN A 236 -18.74 7.15 8.22
C ASN A 236 -17.36 7.49 7.61
N ALA A 237 -16.49 6.53 7.25
CA ALA A 237 -15.16 6.84 6.72
C ALA A 237 -15.22 7.79 5.52
N ILE A 238 -14.31 8.77 5.49
CA ILE A 238 -14.10 9.68 4.37
C ILE A 238 -12.74 9.36 3.74
N PHE A 239 -12.81 8.82 2.53
CA PHE A 239 -11.70 8.41 1.70
C PHE A 239 -11.09 9.60 0.98
N ARG A 240 -9.76 9.67 0.91
CA ARG A 240 -9.01 10.73 0.23
C ARG A 240 -8.28 10.21 -0.99
N PHE A 241 -8.30 11.02 -2.04
CA PHE A 241 -7.57 10.79 -3.28
C PHE A 241 -6.78 12.03 -3.67
N PHE A 242 -5.55 11.86 -4.12
CA PHE A 242 -4.76 12.90 -4.75
C PHE A 242 -4.93 12.86 -6.27
N ASN A 243 -5.44 13.95 -6.86
CA ASN A 243 -5.55 14.10 -8.31
C ASN A 243 -4.23 14.61 -8.87
N THR A 244 -3.51 13.74 -9.58
CA THR A 244 -2.19 14.04 -10.14
C THR A 244 -2.21 15.03 -11.30
N LEU A 245 -3.37 15.26 -11.92
CA LEU A 245 -3.52 16.23 -13.01
C LEU A 245 -3.73 17.66 -12.49
N THR A 246 -4.53 17.81 -11.44
CA THR A 246 -4.91 19.13 -10.90
C THR A 246 -4.11 19.52 -9.67
N GLY A 247 -3.42 18.57 -9.02
CA GLY A 247 -2.75 18.78 -7.74
C GLY A 247 -3.72 19.00 -6.57
N THR A 248 -4.98 18.58 -6.71
CA THR A 248 -6.02 18.76 -5.69
C THR A 248 -6.43 17.43 -5.07
N HIS A 249 -7.09 17.49 -3.93
CA HIS A 249 -7.62 16.31 -3.26
C HIS A 249 -9.13 16.16 -3.49
N PHE A 250 -9.56 14.91 -3.55
CA PHE A 250 -10.97 14.51 -3.60
C PHE A 250 -11.32 13.69 -2.38
N TYR A 251 -12.53 13.88 -1.84
CA TYR A 251 -12.99 13.25 -0.61
C TYR A 251 -14.37 12.63 -0.83
N THR A 252 -14.54 11.37 -0.46
CA THR A 252 -15.83 10.70 -0.56
C THR A 252 -16.08 9.78 0.63
N GLY A 253 -17.33 9.75 1.12
CA GLY A 253 -17.80 8.70 2.03
C GLY A 253 -18.53 7.56 1.30
N ASP A 254 -18.72 7.67 -0.02
CA ASP A 254 -19.36 6.65 -0.83
C ASP A 254 -18.32 5.61 -1.24
N THR A 255 -18.46 4.40 -0.69
CA THR A 255 -17.59 3.27 -1.00
C THR A 255 -17.67 2.85 -2.47
N THR A 256 -18.84 2.98 -3.10
CA THR A 256 -19.01 2.67 -4.53
C THR A 256 -18.27 3.69 -5.40
N GLU A 257 -18.35 4.97 -5.02
CA GLU A 257 -17.61 6.04 -5.71
C GLU A 257 -16.09 5.86 -5.54
N ARG A 258 -15.64 5.53 -4.31
CA ARG A 258 -14.24 5.17 -4.02
C ARG A 258 -13.78 4.04 -4.93
N ASP A 259 -14.49 2.92 -4.94
CA ASP A 259 -14.08 1.71 -5.68
C ASP A 259 -14.09 1.96 -7.20
N THR A 260 -15.07 2.74 -7.68
CA THR A 260 -15.13 3.15 -9.08
C THR A 260 -13.93 4.01 -9.46
N ILE A 261 -13.52 4.95 -8.61
CA ILE A 261 -12.36 5.83 -8.86
C ILE A 261 -11.07 5.02 -8.85
N ILE A 262 -10.89 4.12 -7.88
CA ILE A 262 -9.71 3.22 -7.81
C ILE A 262 -9.60 2.40 -9.10
N ALA A 263 -10.70 1.82 -9.56
CA ALA A 263 -10.69 0.92 -10.72
C ALA A 263 -10.51 1.66 -12.06
N ALA A 264 -11.02 2.89 -12.19
CA ALA A 264 -11.21 3.53 -13.50
C ALA A 264 -10.41 4.82 -13.72
N ALA A 265 -9.90 5.48 -12.67
CA ALA A 265 -9.32 6.81 -12.78
C ALA A 265 -7.81 6.81 -12.49
N SER A 266 -6.99 6.55 -13.51
CA SER A 266 -5.51 6.50 -13.38
C SER A 266 -4.86 7.80 -12.90
N SER A 267 -5.56 8.94 -12.96
CA SER A 267 -5.10 10.23 -12.44
C SER A 267 -5.40 10.44 -10.95
N MET A 268 -6.11 9.51 -10.31
CA MET A 268 -6.54 9.61 -8.91
C MET A 268 -5.76 8.60 -8.09
N SER A 269 -4.78 9.08 -7.32
CA SER A 269 -4.03 8.24 -6.38
C SER A 269 -4.85 8.10 -5.10
N TYR A 270 -5.23 6.88 -4.73
CA TYR A 270 -5.91 6.63 -3.46
C TYR A 270 -4.92 6.80 -2.29
N GLU A 271 -5.31 7.54 -1.26
CA GLU A 271 -4.47 7.85 -0.10
C GLU A 271 -5.04 7.29 1.21
N GLY A 272 -6.08 6.46 1.15
CA GLY A 272 -6.70 5.83 2.32
C GLY A 272 -7.83 6.66 2.95
N VAL A 273 -8.12 6.35 4.22
CA VAL A 273 -9.10 7.08 5.04
C VAL A 273 -8.44 8.33 5.61
N ALA A 274 -9.01 9.51 5.35
CA ALA A 274 -8.48 10.76 5.89
C ALA A 274 -9.05 11.11 7.27
N PHE A 275 -10.32 10.76 7.51
CA PHE A 275 -11.07 10.98 8.76
C PHE A 275 -12.41 10.23 8.68
N ALA A 276 -13.18 10.24 9.78
CA ALA A 276 -14.55 9.73 9.81
C ALA A 276 -15.57 10.89 9.87
N ALA A 277 -16.69 10.75 9.18
CA ALA A 277 -17.82 11.66 9.31
C ALA A 277 -18.44 11.55 10.70
N ALA A 278 -19.06 12.64 11.15
CA ALA A 278 -19.73 12.72 12.43
C ALA A 278 -20.86 11.67 12.54
N ASP A 279 -20.85 10.88 13.61
CA ASP A 279 -21.87 9.88 13.87
C ASP A 279 -23.09 10.43 14.65
N ALA A 280 -24.28 10.32 14.05
CA ALA A 280 -25.53 10.65 14.70
C ALA A 280 -25.85 9.76 15.92
N ALA A 281 -25.30 8.54 15.99
CA ALA A 281 -25.48 7.65 17.12
C ALA A 281 -24.67 8.09 18.35
N THR A 282 -23.55 8.79 18.15
CA THR A 282 -22.72 9.29 19.25
C THR A 282 -23.19 10.67 19.72
N ASN A 283 -23.48 11.60 18.81
CA ASN A 283 -23.84 12.98 19.15
C ASN A 283 -24.85 13.64 18.17
N PRO A 284 -26.16 13.31 18.26
CA PRO A 284 -27.15 13.73 17.27
C PRO A 284 -27.49 15.23 17.27
N SER A 285 -27.16 15.97 18.34
CA SER A 285 -27.58 17.37 18.51
C SER A 285 -26.62 18.42 17.91
N SER A 286 -25.51 18.00 17.32
CA SER A 286 -24.43 18.89 16.85
C SER A 286 -24.03 18.68 15.38
N LEU A 287 -24.78 17.87 14.64
CA LEU A 287 -24.47 17.55 13.25
C LEU A 287 -24.78 18.71 12.30
N ILE A 288 -23.85 18.92 11.37
CA ILE A 288 -24.00 19.82 10.24
C ILE A 288 -23.73 19.07 8.95
N ASN A 289 -24.38 19.50 7.86
CA ASN A 289 -24.16 18.94 6.55
C ASN A 289 -22.92 19.56 5.90
N ILE A 290 -22.09 18.72 5.29
CA ILE A 290 -20.98 19.15 4.44
C ILE A 290 -21.40 19.00 2.99
N TYR A 291 -21.47 20.13 2.30
CA TYR A 291 -21.93 20.24 0.93
C TYR A 291 -20.79 20.04 -0.05
N ARG A 292 -21.00 19.22 -1.09
CA ARG A 292 -20.03 19.00 -2.18
C ARG A 292 -20.50 19.68 -3.46
N LEU A 293 -19.57 20.39 -4.09
CA LEU A 293 -19.78 21.10 -5.34
C LEU A 293 -18.67 20.73 -6.33
N TYR A 294 -19.06 20.31 -7.53
CA TYR A 294 -18.14 19.94 -8.60
C TYR A 294 -17.93 21.11 -9.57
N ASN A 295 -16.69 21.49 -9.83
CA ASN A 295 -16.34 22.47 -10.84
C ASN A 295 -16.13 21.76 -12.19
N THR A 296 -17.04 21.97 -13.14
CA THR A 296 -17.00 21.34 -14.46
C THR A 296 -15.89 21.85 -15.36
N SER A 297 -15.33 23.03 -15.07
CA SER A 297 -14.25 23.65 -15.85
C SER A 297 -12.88 23.08 -15.46
N THR A 298 -12.66 22.86 -14.15
CA THR A 298 -11.37 22.38 -13.61
C THR A 298 -11.36 20.90 -13.27
N GLY A 299 -12.53 20.26 -13.14
CA GLY A 299 -12.65 18.88 -12.67
C GLY A 299 -12.40 18.71 -11.17
N THR A 300 -12.40 19.79 -10.39
CA THR A 300 -12.09 19.77 -8.94
C THR A 300 -13.35 19.89 -8.09
N HIS A 301 -13.27 19.48 -6.83
CA HIS A 301 -14.39 19.54 -5.89
C HIS A 301 -14.15 20.59 -4.80
N PHE A 302 -15.25 21.18 -4.33
CA PHE A 302 -15.28 22.12 -3.22
C PHE A 302 -16.22 21.62 -2.12
N TYR A 303 -15.79 21.75 -0.87
CA TYR A 303 -16.51 21.26 0.31
C TYR A 303 -16.77 22.39 1.30
N THR A 304 -18.01 22.54 1.74
CA THR A 304 -18.35 23.58 2.72
C THR A 304 -19.45 23.16 3.69
N ALA A 305 -19.28 23.54 4.95
CA ALA A 305 -20.32 23.50 5.98
C ALA A 305 -21.29 24.70 5.89
N SER A 306 -20.91 25.77 5.17
CA SER A 306 -21.67 27.01 5.11
C SER A 306 -22.75 26.95 4.05
N GLU A 307 -24.01 27.05 4.46
CA GLU A 307 -25.14 27.16 3.54
C GLU A 307 -25.06 28.41 2.66
N ASP A 308 -24.58 29.51 3.21
CA ASP A 308 -24.40 30.77 2.48
C ASP A 308 -23.28 30.65 1.43
N GLU A 309 -22.18 29.97 1.76
CA GLU A 309 -21.08 29.73 0.82
C GLU A 309 -21.53 28.79 -0.31
N ARG A 310 -22.21 27.68 0.03
CA ARG A 310 -22.84 26.79 -0.95
C ARG A 310 -23.80 27.55 -1.86
N ALA A 311 -24.69 28.35 -1.29
CA ALA A 311 -25.67 29.13 -2.05
C ALA A 311 -25.00 30.19 -2.92
N HIS A 312 -23.96 30.86 -2.42
CA HIS A 312 -23.19 31.83 -3.18
C HIS A 312 -22.50 31.20 -4.38
N VAL A 313 -21.79 30.08 -4.18
CA VAL A 313 -21.13 29.33 -5.26
C VAL A 313 -22.15 28.87 -6.30
N THR A 314 -23.25 28.24 -5.85
CA THR A 314 -24.29 27.73 -6.75
C THR A 314 -24.97 28.83 -7.57
N ASN A 315 -25.21 30.01 -6.98
CA ASN A 315 -25.97 31.08 -7.65
C ASN A 315 -25.09 32.02 -8.49
N ASN A 316 -23.79 32.12 -8.20
CA ASN A 316 -22.92 33.13 -8.80
C ASN A 316 -21.76 32.56 -9.62
N LEU A 317 -21.42 31.27 -9.45
CA LEU A 317 -20.31 30.63 -10.17
C LEU A 317 -20.87 29.53 -11.10
N PRO A 318 -21.06 29.83 -12.40
CA PRO A 318 -21.80 28.95 -13.33
C PRO A 318 -21.09 27.62 -13.63
N ASP A 319 -19.79 27.53 -13.37
CA ASP A 319 -18.99 26.32 -13.58
C ASP A 319 -19.13 25.31 -12.43
N PHE A 320 -19.83 25.67 -11.34
CA PHE A 320 -20.05 24.77 -10.21
C PHE A 320 -21.43 24.13 -10.24
N ILE A 321 -21.46 22.81 -10.08
CA ILE A 321 -22.66 22.00 -9.91
C ILE A 321 -22.72 21.54 -8.46
N TYR A 322 -23.83 21.81 -7.78
CA TYR A 322 -24.08 21.26 -6.45
C TYR A 322 -24.44 19.78 -6.56
N GLU A 323 -23.67 18.92 -5.89
CA GLU A 323 -23.82 17.47 -5.96
C GLU A 323 -24.57 16.88 -4.75
N GLY A 324 -24.79 17.68 -3.70
CA GLY A 324 -25.52 17.24 -2.51
C GLY A 324 -24.71 17.36 -1.23
N ILE A 325 -25.14 16.59 -0.23
CA ILE A 325 -24.44 16.42 1.04
C ILE A 325 -23.45 15.28 0.83
N ALA A 326 -22.16 15.53 1.03
CA ALA A 326 -21.14 14.48 0.94
C ALA A 326 -21.06 13.66 2.23
N TYR A 327 -21.12 14.33 3.38
CA TYR A 327 -21.09 13.71 4.70
C TYR A 327 -21.51 14.72 5.78
N GLN A 328 -21.55 14.26 7.04
CA GLN A 328 -21.86 15.09 8.19
C GLN A 328 -20.60 15.40 9.01
N GLY A 329 -20.56 16.58 9.62
CA GLY A 329 -19.53 17.01 10.56
C GLY A 329 -20.15 17.66 11.80
N TYR A 330 -19.31 18.23 12.66
CA TYR A 330 -19.76 19.06 13.79
C TYR A 330 -19.37 20.52 13.61
N ALA A 331 -20.26 21.43 14.01
CA ALA A 331 -19.98 22.87 13.99
C ALA A 331 -18.95 23.30 15.07
N SER A 332 -18.80 22.49 16.11
CA SER A 332 -17.91 22.72 17.25
C SER A 332 -17.30 21.40 17.72
N GLU A 333 -16.14 21.49 18.37
CA GLU A 333 -15.46 20.34 18.95
C GLU A 333 -16.36 19.56 19.92
N VAL A 334 -16.40 18.24 19.74
CA VAL A 334 -16.98 17.28 20.65
C VAL A 334 -15.85 16.56 21.38
N SER A 335 -15.72 16.88 22.67
CA SER A 335 -14.59 16.42 23.49
C SER A 335 -14.45 14.90 23.48
N GLY A 336 -13.24 14.42 23.21
CA GLY A 336 -12.89 13.00 23.24
C GLY A 336 -13.38 12.18 22.04
N THR A 337 -13.96 12.81 21.02
CA THR A 337 -14.48 12.11 19.82
C THR A 337 -14.09 12.79 18.51
N SER A 338 -14.17 14.13 18.44
CA SER A 338 -13.89 14.86 17.21
C SER A 338 -12.51 15.52 17.18
N VAL A 339 -11.97 15.69 15.98
CA VAL A 339 -10.81 16.51 15.64
C VAL A 339 -11.19 17.64 14.67
N ALA A 340 -10.38 18.68 14.61
CA ALA A 340 -10.60 19.80 13.69
C ALA A 340 -10.20 19.43 12.26
N LEU A 341 -11.03 19.81 11.29
CA LEU A 341 -10.67 19.76 9.87
C LEU A 341 -10.24 21.16 9.41
N TYR A 342 -8.96 21.29 9.05
CA TYR A 342 -8.32 22.52 8.64
C TYR A 342 -8.54 22.79 7.15
N ARG A 343 -8.85 24.03 6.78
CA ARG A 343 -9.07 24.45 5.39
C ARG A 343 -8.01 25.44 4.94
N PHE A 344 -7.56 25.23 3.71
CA PHE A 344 -6.57 26.06 3.05
C PHE A 344 -7.04 26.47 1.66
N TYR A 345 -6.76 27.70 1.26
CA TYR A 345 -7.09 28.23 -0.06
C TYR A 345 -5.84 28.39 -0.93
N ASN A 346 -5.91 27.85 -2.15
CA ASN A 346 -4.92 28.08 -3.19
C ASN A 346 -5.38 29.25 -4.09
N SER A 347 -4.79 30.42 -3.91
CA SER A 347 -5.13 31.61 -4.72
C SER A 347 -4.71 31.51 -6.19
N SER A 348 -3.80 30.60 -6.53
CA SER A 348 -3.33 30.41 -7.91
C SER A 348 -4.30 29.57 -8.73
N THR A 349 -4.94 28.57 -8.11
CA THR A 349 -5.86 27.64 -8.78
C THR A 349 -7.33 27.87 -8.42
N GLY A 350 -7.61 28.64 -7.37
CA GLY A 350 -8.96 28.82 -6.83
C GLY A 350 -9.51 27.59 -6.10
N THR A 351 -8.65 26.64 -5.72
CA THR A 351 -9.05 25.36 -5.10
C THR A 351 -8.77 25.36 -3.59
N HIS A 352 -9.38 24.42 -2.88
CA HIS A 352 -9.20 24.26 -1.45
C HIS A 352 -8.54 22.92 -1.11
N PHE A 353 -7.85 22.90 0.02
CA PHE A 353 -7.27 21.69 0.62
C PHE A 353 -7.79 21.52 2.06
N TYR A 354 -8.00 20.27 2.46
CA TYR A 354 -8.59 19.91 3.75
C TYR A 354 -7.75 18.83 4.44
N THR A 355 -7.48 18.98 5.73
CA THR A 355 -6.77 17.96 6.49
C THR A 355 -7.21 17.92 7.94
N ALA A 356 -7.29 16.73 8.52
CA ALA A 356 -7.44 16.53 9.96
C ALA A 356 -6.08 16.37 10.66
N SER A 357 -4.99 16.27 9.89
CA SER A 357 -3.64 16.12 10.42
C SER A 357 -3.04 17.47 10.81
N GLU A 358 -2.70 17.60 12.10
CA GLU A 358 -2.00 18.79 12.58
C GLU A 358 -0.60 18.94 11.99
N SER A 359 0.11 17.82 11.74
CA SER A 359 1.44 17.86 11.14
C SER A 359 1.38 18.31 9.68
N GLU A 360 0.38 17.86 8.92
CA GLU A 360 0.15 18.32 7.54
C GLU A 360 -0.24 19.80 7.50
N ARG A 361 -1.11 20.25 8.42
CA ARG A 361 -1.45 21.67 8.61
C ARG A 361 -0.20 22.51 8.87
N ASP A 362 0.66 22.09 9.78
CA ASP A 362 1.85 22.86 10.18
C ASP A 362 2.92 22.88 9.08
N SER A 363 3.06 21.78 8.34
CA SER A 363 3.94 21.69 7.17
C SER A 363 3.51 22.66 6.06
N ILE A 364 2.21 22.67 5.71
CA ILE A 364 1.66 23.55 4.67
C ILE A 364 1.83 25.03 5.05
N GLN A 365 1.56 25.38 6.32
CA GLN A 365 1.78 26.74 6.81
C GLN A 365 3.26 27.17 6.75
N THR A 366 4.18 26.23 6.96
CA THR A 366 5.62 26.48 6.88
C THR A 366 6.07 26.73 5.43
N VAL A 367 5.55 25.96 4.48
CA VAL A 367 5.85 26.13 3.05
C VAL A 367 5.25 27.43 2.50
N GLY A 368 4.07 27.83 2.99
CA GLY A 368 3.43 29.12 2.67
C GLY A 368 2.82 29.21 1.26
N SER A 369 2.66 28.09 0.56
CA SER A 369 2.08 28.03 -0.79
C SER A 369 0.55 28.14 -0.79
N LEU A 370 -0.11 27.84 0.34
CA LEU A 370 -1.55 27.93 0.53
C LEU A 370 -1.88 28.91 1.68
N THR A 371 -3.00 29.62 1.56
CA THR A 371 -3.50 30.51 2.62
C THR A 371 -4.30 29.69 3.61
N TYR A 372 -3.90 29.68 4.88
CA TYR A 372 -4.66 29.03 5.94
C TYR A 372 -5.93 29.83 6.25
N GLU A 373 -7.09 29.19 6.14
CA GLU A 373 -8.39 29.82 6.40
C GLU A 373 -8.97 29.46 7.77
N GLY A 374 -8.29 28.58 8.52
CA GLY A 374 -8.71 28.15 9.85
C GLY A 374 -9.36 26.77 9.87
N ILE A 375 -10.10 26.51 10.94
CA ILE A 375 -10.92 25.32 11.11
C ILE A 375 -12.19 25.51 10.28
N ALA A 376 -12.46 24.61 9.35
CA ALA A 376 -13.71 24.63 8.59
C ALA A 376 -14.88 24.05 9.40
N TYR A 377 -14.65 22.90 10.04
CA TYR A 377 -15.59 22.16 10.88
C TYR A 377 -14.82 21.03 11.59
N TYR A 378 -15.51 20.22 12.38
CA TYR A 378 -14.94 19.08 13.11
C TYR A 378 -15.48 17.76 12.57
N VAL A 379 -14.66 16.72 12.65
CA VAL A 379 -14.92 15.37 12.13
C VAL A 379 -14.47 14.33 13.17
N ASP A 380 -14.96 13.11 13.11
CA ASP A 380 -14.48 12.04 13.98
C ASP A 380 -13.10 11.54 13.48
N THR A 381 -12.29 11.02 14.40
CA THR A 381 -11.01 10.39 14.03
C THR A 381 -11.25 9.13 13.20
N ALA A 382 -10.41 8.91 12.20
CA ALA A 382 -10.44 7.69 11.37
C ALA A 382 -10.22 6.42 12.19
#